data_AF-A0A7K0C9V2-F1
#
_entry.id   AF-A0A7K0C9V2-F1
#
_cell.length_a   1.000
_cell.length_b   1.000
_cell.length_c   1.000
_cell.angle_alpha   90.00
_cell.angle_beta   90.00
_cell.angle_gamma   90.00
#
_symmetry.space_group_name_H-M   'P 1'
#
loop_
_entity.id
_entity.type
_entity.pdbx_description
1 polymer ?
#
loop_
_entity_poly.entity_id
_entity_poly.type
_entity_poly.pdbx_seq_one_letter_code
_entity_poly.pdbx_strand_id
1 'polypeptide(L)'
;MVSGKTTFPTTEVGIPLGRDKNTGVEVFSPIENSNGIISPPGGGKTALMCGMILDAHGPVLDASSKLDLYERTAHLRAEAGRVLVFNPQGLGGDVPSTLAWDPVIGCRDPEVALRRTRFLLWGSPATKGLKEDDFWQSASCKVLKSFLWAADMEGLSLLDVAAWSKMPTKSPATRTS
;
A
#
# COMPACT_ATOMS: atom_id res chain seq x y z
N MET A 1 -1.94 -11.58 -44.71
CA MET A 1 -2.93 -10.64 -44.15
C MET A 1 -2.13 -9.66 -43.29
N VAL A 2 -2.06 -8.39 -43.68
CA VAL A 2 -1.07 -7.41 -43.20
C VAL A 2 -1.34 -7.09 -41.73
N SER A 3 -0.37 -7.41 -40.86
CA SER A 3 -0.33 -6.94 -39.47
C SER A 3 -0.12 -5.42 -39.50
N GLY A 4 -1.22 -4.66 -39.39
CA GLY A 4 -1.17 -3.21 -39.31
C GLY A 4 -0.49 -2.81 -38.00
N LYS A 5 0.66 -2.13 -38.07
CA LYS A 5 1.27 -1.53 -36.89
C LYS A 5 0.33 -0.44 -36.36
N THR A 6 -0.32 -0.69 -35.25
CA THR A 6 -1.08 0.33 -34.52
C THR A 6 -0.08 1.33 -33.93
N THR A 7 -0.16 2.59 -34.33
CA THR A 7 0.67 3.68 -33.81
C THR A 7 -0.05 4.35 -32.66
N PHE A 8 0.58 4.38 -31.49
CA PHE A 8 0.10 5.11 -30.31
C PHE A 8 1.05 6.28 -30.00
N PRO A 9 0.55 7.41 -29.48
CA PRO A 9 1.40 8.42 -28.86
C PRO A 9 2.31 7.80 -27.79
N THR A 10 3.59 8.19 -27.75
CA THR A 10 4.55 7.65 -26.78
C THR A 10 4.09 7.88 -25.33
N THR A 11 3.36 8.96 -25.08
CA THR A 11 2.78 9.29 -23.76
C THR A 11 1.67 8.34 -23.30
N GLU A 12 1.11 7.50 -24.18
CA GLU A 12 0.14 6.46 -23.81
C GLU A 12 0.83 5.18 -23.32
N VAL A 13 2.07 4.95 -23.73
CA VAL A 13 2.81 3.69 -23.47
C VAL A 13 4.17 3.91 -22.81
N GLY A 14 4.47 5.15 -22.43
CA GLY A 14 5.77 5.55 -21.93
C GLY A 14 5.66 6.61 -20.82
N ILE A 15 6.47 6.43 -19.79
CA ILE A 15 6.62 7.37 -18.67
C ILE A 15 7.77 8.32 -19.02
N PRO A 16 7.55 9.65 -19.04
CA PRO A 16 8.61 10.60 -19.34
C PRO A 16 9.70 10.57 -18.26
N LEU A 17 10.95 10.34 -18.67
CA LEU A 17 12.13 10.40 -17.79
C LEU A 17 12.80 11.78 -17.82
N GLY A 18 12.62 12.51 -18.92
CA GLY A 18 13.17 13.85 -19.10
C GLY A 18 13.67 14.06 -20.51
N ARG A 19 14.60 15.01 -20.66
CA ARG A 19 15.20 15.38 -21.94
C ARG A 19 16.70 15.20 -21.86
N ASP A 20 17.28 14.53 -22.85
CA ASP A 20 18.73 14.47 -22.99
C ASP A 20 19.25 15.89 -23.24
N LYS A 21 20.19 16.33 -22.39
CA LYS A 21 20.77 17.67 -22.44
C LYS A 21 21.61 17.90 -23.69
N ASN A 22 22.19 16.86 -24.27
CA ASN A 22 23.08 16.98 -25.42
C ASN A 22 22.32 17.02 -26.74
N THR A 23 21.32 16.15 -26.89
CA THR A 23 20.57 15.99 -28.14
C THR A 23 19.23 16.73 -28.13
N GLY A 24 18.71 17.08 -26.96
CA GLY A 24 17.38 17.66 -26.80
C GLY A 24 16.24 16.65 -26.99
N VAL A 25 16.53 15.36 -27.17
CA VAL A 25 15.54 14.31 -27.38
C VAL A 25 14.85 13.97 -26.06
N GLU A 26 13.54 13.76 -26.11
CA GLU A 26 12.77 13.30 -24.95
C GLU A 26 12.97 11.81 -24.74
N VAL A 27 13.24 11.45 -23.49
CA VAL A 27 13.54 10.09 -23.07
C VAL A 27 12.35 9.58 -22.28
N PHE A 28 11.85 8.41 -22.67
CA PHE A 28 10.73 7.73 -22.03
C PHE A 28 11.17 6.35 -21.55
N SER A 29 10.57 5.89 -20.45
CA SER A 29 10.62 4.50 -20.02
C SER A 29 9.33 3.80 -20.42
N PRO A 30 9.38 2.59 -20.99
CA PRO A 30 8.18 1.78 -21.20
C PRO A 30 7.35 1.64 -19.92
N ILE A 31 6.02 1.61 -20.05
CA ILE A 31 5.11 1.51 -18.89
C ILE A 31 5.26 0.20 -18.12
N GLU A 32 5.73 -0.88 -18.76
CA GLU A 32 6.03 -2.15 -18.08
C GLU A 32 7.29 -2.09 -17.20
N ASN A 33 8.14 -1.06 -17.37
CA ASN A 33 9.40 -0.95 -16.63
C ASN A 33 9.19 -0.31 -15.26
N SER A 34 9.88 -0.88 -14.27
CA SER A 34 10.00 -0.27 -12.94
C SER A 34 11.07 0.82 -12.96
N ASN A 35 10.70 2.03 -12.57
CA ASN A 35 11.60 3.19 -12.55
C ASN A 35 11.92 3.60 -11.11
N GLY A 36 13.20 3.84 -10.82
CA GLY A 36 13.68 4.33 -9.53
C GLY A 36 14.16 5.77 -9.63
N ILE A 37 13.67 6.65 -8.76
CA ILE A 37 14.12 8.05 -8.67
C ILE A 37 14.81 8.27 -7.33
N ILE A 38 16.08 8.67 -7.38
CA ILE A 38 16.87 9.06 -6.20
C ILE A 38 17.10 10.56 -6.28
N SER A 39 16.64 11.29 -5.27
CA SER A 39 16.74 12.75 -5.23
C SER A 39 16.89 13.23 -3.78
N PRO A 40 17.78 14.20 -3.50
CA PRO A 40 17.91 14.77 -2.17
C PRO A 40 16.62 15.51 -1.76
N PRO A 41 16.43 15.81 -0.46
CA PRO A 41 15.38 16.72 -0.03
C PRO A 41 15.45 18.05 -0.80
N GLY A 42 14.31 18.51 -1.32
CA GLY A 42 14.24 19.72 -2.16
C GLY A 42 14.64 19.54 -3.63
N GLY A 43 15.13 18.37 -4.05
CA GLY A 43 15.55 18.09 -5.42
C GLY A 43 14.42 17.85 -6.44
N GLY A 44 13.23 18.39 -6.18
CA GLY A 44 12.10 18.36 -7.14
C GLY A 44 11.33 17.04 -7.27
N LYS A 45 11.70 15.97 -6.54
CA LYS A 45 11.03 14.65 -6.65
C LYS A 45 9.51 14.71 -6.47
N THR A 46 9.00 15.58 -5.60
CA THR A 46 7.56 15.70 -5.33
C THR A 46 6.84 16.25 -6.56
N ALA A 47 7.39 17.26 -7.24
CA ALA A 47 6.82 17.80 -8.46
C ALA A 47 6.81 16.77 -9.59
N LEU A 48 7.92 16.02 -9.73
CA LEU A 48 8.01 14.92 -10.71
C LEU A 48 6.95 13.85 -10.47
N MET A 49 6.77 13.40 -9.21
CA MET A 49 5.74 12.42 -8.85
C MET A 49 4.33 12.99 -9.06
N CYS A 50 4.08 14.28 -8.78
CA CYS A 50 2.80 14.91 -9.08
C CYS A 50 2.48 14.84 -10.57
N GLY A 51 3.45 15.15 -11.44
CA GLY A 51 3.30 15.00 -12.89
C GLY A 51 2.94 13.57 -13.28
N MET A 52 3.68 12.59 -12.77
CA MET A 52 3.39 11.16 -13.04
C MET A 52 1.99 10.72 -12.59
N ILE A 53 1.51 11.21 -11.44
CA ILE A 53 0.15 10.91 -10.95
C ILE A 53 -0.92 11.53 -11.86
N LEU A 54 -0.72 12.78 -12.27
CA LEU A 54 -1.68 13.52 -13.09
C LEU A 54 -1.73 13.00 -14.53
N ASP A 55 -0.58 12.68 -15.11
CA ASP A 55 -0.43 12.21 -16.49
C ASP A 55 -0.81 10.72 -16.65
N ALA A 56 -0.99 9.99 -15.56
CA ALA A 56 -1.38 8.58 -15.62
C ALA A 56 -2.79 8.40 -16.20
N HIS A 57 -2.89 7.72 -17.34
CA HIS A 57 -4.17 7.39 -17.99
C HIS A 57 -5.09 6.50 -17.14
N GLY A 58 -4.51 5.69 -16.26
CA GLY A 58 -5.21 4.68 -15.46
C GLY A 58 -5.33 5.01 -13.97
N PRO A 59 -5.79 4.05 -13.15
CA PRO A 59 -5.78 4.18 -11.70
C PRO A 59 -4.35 4.29 -11.17
N VAL A 60 -4.17 5.08 -10.11
CA VAL A 60 -2.88 5.28 -9.46
C VAL A 60 -3.02 4.90 -7.99
N LEU A 61 -2.04 4.15 -7.49
CA LEU A 61 -1.85 3.89 -6.07
C LEU A 61 -0.60 4.65 -5.62
N ASP A 62 -0.80 5.70 -4.83
CA ASP A 62 0.28 6.43 -4.17
C ASP A 62 0.37 6.02 -2.70
N ALA A 63 1.58 5.67 -2.26
CA ALA A 63 1.89 5.29 -0.89
C ALA A 63 2.93 6.27 -0.33
N SER A 64 2.45 7.34 0.27
CA SER A 64 3.28 8.40 0.85
C SER A 64 3.08 8.51 2.35
N SER A 65 4.15 8.82 3.08
CA SER A 65 4.11 9.17 4.51
C SER A 65 3.83 10.67 4.74
N LYS A 66 3.56 11.42 3.67
CA LYS A 66 3.28 12.86 3.65
C LYS A 66 2.07 13.13 2.75
N LEU A 67 1.37 14.22 3.02
CA LEU A 67 0.20 14.62 2.23
C LEU A 67 0.52 15.50 1.02
N ASP A 68 1.79 15.80 0.77
CA ASP A 68 2.20 16.73 -0.29
C ASP A 68 1.75 16.30 -1.69
N LEU A 69 1.71 15.00 -1.97
CA LEU A 69 1.19 14.47 -3.23
C LEU A 69 -0.34 14.55 -3.30
N TYR A 70 -1.02 14.14 -2.23
CA TYR A 70 -2.49 14.21 -2.13
C TYR A 70 -3.00 15.65 -2.32
N GLU A 71 -2.46 16.60 -1.57
CA GLU A 71 -2.86 18.02 -1.61
C GLU A 71 -2.72 18.61 -3.03
N ARG A 72 -1.68 18.19 -3.76
CA ARG A 72 -1.37 18.72 -5.10
C ARG A 72 -2.13 18.04 -6.22
N THR A 73 -2.53 16.78 -6.05
CA THR A 73 -3.03 15.96 -7.17
C THR A 73 -4.47 15.48 -7.02
N ALA A 74 -4.98 15.35 -5.78
CA ALA A 74 -6.27 14.70 -5.55
C ALA A 74 -7.44 15.44 -6.19
N HIS A 75 -7.46 16.77 -6.14
CA HIS A 75 -8.55 17.56 -6.73
C HIS A 75 -8.62 17.39 -8.26
N LEU A 76 -7.49 17.46 -8.96
CA LEU A 76 -7.42 17.23 -10.41
C LEU A 76 -7.78 15.78 -10.77
N ARG A 77 -7.30 14.81 -10.00
CA ARG A 77 -7.66 13.40 -10.21
C ARG A 77 -9.14 13.13 -9.94
N ALA A 78 -9.76 13.88 -9.04
CA ALA A 78 -11.20 13.80 -8.76
C ALA A 78 -12.06 14.25 -9.94
N GLU A 79 -11.54 15.09 -10.84
CA GLU A 79 -12.23 15.48 -12.08
C GLU A 79 -12.34 14.31 -13.07
N ALA A 80 -11.36 13.39 -13.05
CA ALA A 80 -11.31 12.24 -13.96
C ALA A 80 -11.88 10.95 -13.35
N GLY A 81 -11.97 10.83 -12.02
CA GLY A 81 -12.45 9.62 -11.37
C GLY A 81 -12.49 9.69 -9.85
N ARG A 82 -12.79 8.56 -9.20
CA ARG A 82 -12.90 8.50 -7.74
C ARG A 82 -11.53 8.52 -7.08
N VAL A 83 -11.36 9.37 -6.08
CA VAL A 83 -10.19 9.37 -5.19
C VAL A 83 -10.54 8.69 -3.87
N LEU A 84 -9.77 7.65 -3.52
CA LEU A 84 -9.89 6.90 -2.28
C LEU A 84 -8.66 7.17 -1.41
N VAL A 85 -8.89 7.44 -0.12
CA VAL A 85 -7.85 7.82 0.84
C VAL A 85 -7.85 6.83 1.99
N PHE A 86 -6.71 6.18 2.21
CA PHE A 86 -6.46 5.38 3.40
C PHE A 86 -5.55 6.17 4.35
N ASN A 87 -6.15 6.84 5.34
CA ASN A 87 -5.45 7.71 6.29
C ASN A 87 -5.75 7.29 7.74
N PRO A 88 -5.34 6.08 8.18
CA PRO A 88 -5.65 5.59 9.52
C PRO A 88 -4.94 6.38 10.64
N GLN A 89 -3.92 7.17 10.30
CA GLN A 89 -3.18 8.02 11.26
C GLN A 89 -3.77 9.43 11.40
N GLY A 90 -4.76 9.80 10.59
CA GLY A 90 -5.35 11.13 10.64
C GLY A 90 -4.36 12.25 10.27
N LEU A 91 -3.46 12.00 9.32
CA LEU A 91 -2.56 13.03 8.82
C LEU A 91 -3.36 14.18 8.21
N GLY A 92 -2.91 15.42 8.40
CA GLY A 92 -3.49 16.60 7.74
C GLY A 92 -4.74 17.18 8.37
N GLY A 93 -5.15 16.71 9.55
CA GLY A 93 -6.29 17.24 10.31
C GLY A 93 -7.64 16.97 9.64
N ASP A 94 -7.92 17.68 8.55
CA ASP A 94 -9.21 17.68 7.86
C ASP A 94 -9.29 16.67 6.70
N VAL A 95 -8.24 15.88 6.43
CA VAL A 95 -8.23 14.89 5.36
C VAL A 95 -8.85 13.57 5.85
N PRO A 96 -10.09 13.22 5.45
CA PRO A 96 -10.74 12.02 5.95
C PRO A 96 -10.18 10.76 5.29
N SER A 97 -10.15 9.65 6.02
CA SER A 97 -9.99 8.33 5.41
C SER A 97 -11.30 7.92 4.75
N THR A 98 -11.33 7.85 3.41
CA THR A 98 -12.50 7.44 2.63
C THR A 98 -12.47 5.95 2.25
N LEU A 99 -11.36 5.28 2.54
CA LEU A 99 -11.16 3.85 2.44
C LEU A 99 -10.86 3.27 3.82
N ALA A 100 -11.42 2.11 4.12
CA ALA A 100 -11.04 1.27 5.25
C ALA A 100 -10.62 -0.09 4.73
N TRP A 101 -9.66 -0.71 5.42
CA TRP A 101 -9.22 -2.07 5.14
C TRP A 101 -9.41 -2.93 6.38
N ASP A 102 -10.12 -4.03 6.23
CA ASP A 102 -10.26 -5.04 7.27
C ASP A 102 -9.33 -6.23 7.00
N PRO A 103 -8.27 -6.43 7.81
CA PRO A 103 -7.37 -7.56 7.67
C PRO A 103 -7.94 -8.89 8.19
N VAL A 104 -9.13 -8.89 8.82
CA VAL A 104 -9.79 -10.11 9.32
C VAL A 104 -10.61 -10.79 8.22
N ILE A 105 -11.42 -10.04 7.46
CA ILE A 105 -12.38 -10.60 6.48
C ILE A 105 -11.72 -11.57 5.50
N GLY A 106 -12.15 -12.84 5.49
CA GLY A 106 -11.61 -13.87 4.59
C GLY A 106 -10.41 -14.64 5.14
N CYS A 107 -10.00 -14.40 6.39
CA CYS A 107 -8.98 -15.19 7.07
C CYS A 107 -9.45 -16.61 7.47
N ARG A 108 -10.70 -16.98 7.24
CA ARG A 108 -11.14 -18.40 7.24
C ARG A 108 -10.33 -19.24 6.27
N ASP A 109 -9.86 -18.67 5.16
CA ASP A 109 -8.87 -19.28 4.28
C ASP A 109 -7.47 -19.22 4.95
N PRO A 110 -6.87 -20.38 5.28
CA PRO A 110 -5.57 -20.44 5.94
C PRO A 110 -4.42 -19.78 5.15
N GLU A 111 -4.50 -19.72 3.82
CA GLU A 111 -3.50 -19.06 2.97
C GLU A 111 -3.64 -17.54 3.04
N VAL A 112 -4.88 -17.02 3.01
CA VAL A 112 -5.17 -15.59 3.18
C VAL A 112 -4.70 -15.11 4.56
N ALA A 113 -5.04 -15.84 5.62
CA ALA A 113 -4.62 -15.53 6.98
C ALA A 113 -3.09 -15.52 7.10
N LEU A 114 -2.42 -16.56 6.58
CA LEU A 114 -0.95 -16.64 6.61
C LEU A 114 -0.30 -15.47 5.85
N ARG A 115 -0.79 -15.14 4.66
CA ARG A 115 -0.26 -14.05 3.84
C ARG A 115 -0.40 -12.70 4.55
N ARG A 116 -1.56 -12.40 5.13
CA ARG A 116 -1.79 -11.14 5.88
C ARG A 116 -0.92 -11.05 7.11
N THR A 117 -0.84 -12.12 7.90
CA THR A 117 0.03 -12.19 9.06
C THR A 117 1.49 -11.90 8.71
N ARG A 118 2.02 -12.47 7.61
CA ARG A 118 3.39 -12.20 7.16
C ARG A 118 3.62 -10.72 6.86
N PHE A 119 2.71 -10.06 6.14
CA PHE A 119 2.84 -8.63 5.84
C PHE A 119 2.71 -7.74 7.08
N LEU A 120 1.79 -8.06 7.99
CA LEU A 120 1.61 -7.31 9.25
C LEU A 120 2.86 -7.40 10.14
N LEU A 121 3.46 -8.59 10.25
CA LEU A 121 4.68 -8.79 11.02
C LEU A 121 5.90 -8.16 10.35
N TRP A 122 6.00 -8.22 9.02
CA TRP A 122 7.09 -7.57 8.27
C TRP A 122 7.09 -6.05 8.47
N GLY A 123 5.91 -5.43 8.54
CA GLY A 123 5.78 -3.99 8.82
C GLY A 123 6.01 -3.62 10.29
N SER A 124 6.15 -4.60 11.19
CA SER A 124 6.29 -4.35 12.62
C SER A 124 7.73 -3.97 13.00
N PRO A 125 7.94 -2.87 13.75
CA PRO A 125 9.24 -2.55 14.33
C PRO A 125 9.72 -3.59 15.36
N ALA A 126 8.80 -4.34 15.96
CA ALA A 126 9.07 -5.27 17.06
C ALA A 126 9.94 -6.47 16.66
N THR A 127 10.15 -6.68 15.36
CA THR A 127 10.87 -7.83 14.82
C THR A 127 12.18 -7.45 14.12
N LYS A 128 12.69 -6.24 14.35
CA LYS A 128 13.98 -5.80 13.81
C LYS A 128 15.06 -5.88 14.90
N GLY A 129 16.04 -6.76 14.73
CA GLY A 129 17.28 -6.76 15.50
C GLY A 129 17.33 -7.71 16.70
N LEU A 130 16.44 -8.69 16.79
CA LEU A 130 16.55 -9.78 17.76
C LEU A 130 17.55 -10.82 17.23
N LYS A 131 18.42 -11.32 18.10
CA LYS A 131 19.41 -12.38 17.76
C LYS A 131 18.78 -13.70 17.26
N GLU A 132 17.46 -13.83 17.38
CA GLU A 132 16.65 -14.97 16.93
C GLU A 132 15.41 -14.50 16.14
N ASP A 133 15.58 -13.45 15.31
CA ASP A 133 14.49 -12.83 14.53
C ASP A 133 13.60 -13.88 13.82
N ASP A 134 14.19 -14.91 13.20
CA ASP A 134 13.44 -15.94 12.46
C ASP A 134 12.56 -16.83 13.35
N PHE A 135 13.02 -17.16 14.56
CA PHE A 135 12.24 -18.00 15.49
C PHE A 135 11.02 -17.23 16.01
N TRP A 136 11.23 -15.98 16.46
CA TRP A 136 10.17 -15.13 16.97
C TRP A 136 9.18 -14.74 15.88
N GLN A 137 9.65 -14.53 14.64
CA GLN A 137 8.79 -14.34 13.48
C GLN A 137 7.92 -15.55 13.20
N SER A 138 8.49 -16.76 13.19
CA SER A 138 7.76 -17.99 12.96
C SER A 138 6.70 -18.26 14.05
N ALA A 139 7.07 -18.07 15.32
CA ALA A 139 6.15 -18.22 16.45
C ALA A 139 5.02 -17.18 16.42
N SER A 140 5.36 -15.90 16.21
CA SER A 140 4.39 -14.80 16.09
C SER A 140 3.45 -15.01 14.91
N CYS A 141 3.97 -15.54 13.81
CA CYS A 141 3.19 -15.83 12.61
C CYS A 141 2.14 -16.92 12.88
N LYS A 142 2.50 -17.99 13.60
CA LYS A 142 1.54 -19.03 14.00
C LYS A 142 0.42 -18.48 14.89
N VAL A 143 0.78 -17.69 15.89
CA VAL A 143 -0.20 -17.11 16.84
C VAL A 143 -1.12 -16.11 16.14
N LEU A 144 -0.56 -15.11 15.44
CA LEU A 144 -1.36 -14.05 14.80
C LEU A 144 -2.24 -14.61 13.67
N LYS A 145 -1.75 -15.60 12.91
CA LYS A 145 -2.59 -16.31 11.93
C LYS A 145 -3.80 -16.95 12.61
N SER A 146 -3.59 -17.62 13.74
CA SER A 146 -4.64 -18.32 14.47
C SER A 146 -5.68 -17.35 15.02
N PHE A 147 -5.25 -16.17 15.50
CA PHE A 147 -6.17 -15.12 15.92
C PHE A 147 -6.98 -14.53 14.77
N LEU A 148 -6.35 -14.23 13.63
CA LEU A 148 -7.09 -13.73 12.46
C LEU A 148 -8.12 -14.73 11.94
N TRP A 149 -7.77 -16.01 11.91
CA TRP A 149 -8.68 -17.09 11.54
C TRP A 149 -9.86 -17.21 12.51
N ALA A 150 -9.58 -17.23 13.82
CA ALA A 150 -10.62 -17.31 14.85
C ALA A 150 -11.55 -16.08 14.81
N ALA A 151 -11.00 -14.89 14.58
CA ALA A 151 -11.79 -13.67 14.47
C ALA A 151 -12.74 -13.70 13.26
N ASP A 152 -12.29 -14.14 12.09
CA ASP A 152 -13.14 -14.25 10.90
C ASP A 152 -14.19 -15.37 11.05
N MET A 153 -13.89 -16.44 11.79
CA MET A 153 -14.88 -17.47 12.11
C MET A 153 -16.01 -16.95 13.00
N GLU A 154 -15.68 -16.19 14.04
CA GLU A 154 -16.62 -15.70 15.04
C GLU A 154 -17.26 -14.35 14.68
N GLY A 155 -16.90 -13.76 13.53
CA GLY A 155 -17.38 -12.44 13.11
C GLY A 155 -16.85 -11.30 14.01
N LEU A 156 -15.64 -11.46 14.52
CA LEU A 156 -14.96 -10.50 15.39
C LEU A 156 -14.02 -9.60 14.59
N SER A 157 -13.54 -8.54 15.23
CA SER A 157 -12.76 -7.47 14.60
C SER A 157 -11.26 -7.59 14.87
N LEU A 158 -10.47 -6.76 14.18
CA LEU A 158 -9.04 -6.61 14.49
C LEU A 158 -8.80 -6.10 15.92
N LEU A 159 -9.76 -5.41 16.53
CA LEU A 159 -9.64 -4.96 17.93
C LEU A 159 -9.66 -6.15 18.90
N ASP A 160 -10.45 -7.18 18.61
CA ASP A 160 -10.50 -8.42 19.40
C ASP A 160 -9.17 -9.17 19.29
N VAL A 161 -8.62 -9.26 18.08
CA VAL A 161 -7.28 -9.81 17.81
C VAL A 161 -6.20 -9.06 18.59
N ALA A 162 -6.24 -7.73 18.60
CA ALA A 162 -5.31 -6.89 19.34
C ALA A 162 -5.47 -7.01 20.87
N ALA A 163 -6.68 -7.31 21.35
CA ALA A 163 -6.93 -7.60 22.76
C ALA A 163 -6.31 -8.95 23.16
N TRP A 164 -6.52 -9.99 22.36
CA TRP A 164 -5.92 -11.31 22.58
C TRP A 164 -4.39 -11.28 22.56
N SER A 165 -3.79 -10.48 21.66
CA SER A 165 -2.33 -10.36 21.61
C SER A 165 -1.72 -9.70 22.85
N LYS A 166 -2.51 -8.94 23.61
CA LYS A 166 -2.07 -8.25 24.84
C LYS A 166 -2.35 -9.05 26.11
N MET A 167 -3.07 -10.17 26.02
CA MET A 167 -3.54 -10.94 27.18
C MET A 167 -3.12 -12.41 27.08
N PRO A 168 -1.88 -12.76 27.45
CA PRO A 168 -1.39 -14.14 27.35
C PRO A 168 -2.09 -15.14 28.31
N THR A 169 -2.91 -14.68 29.26
CA THR A 169 -3.47 -15.51 30.35
C THR A 169 -4.99 -15.43 30.55
N LYS A 170 -5.74 -14.68 29.71
CA LYS A 170 -7.20 -14.78 29.74
C LYS A 170 -7.64 -15.85 28.75
N SER A 171 -8.06 -17.00 29.30
CA SER A 171 -8.87 -17.97 28.56
C SER A 171 -10.00 -17.23 27.82
N PRO A 172 -10.24 -17.46 26.53
CA PRO A 172 -11.30 -16.77 25.81
C PRO A 172 -12.60 -17.09 26.53
N ALA A 173 -13.16 -16.07 27.18
CA ALA A 173 -14.37 -16.17 27.94
C ALA A 173 -15.45 -16.72 27.00
N THR A 174 -16.00 -17.85 27.40
CA THR A 174 -17.31 -18.33 27.00
C THR A 174 -18.25 -17.13 27.00
N ARG A 175 -18.78 -16.75 25.85
CA ARG A 175 -19.82 -15.72 25.77
C ARG A 175 -21.03 -16.32 26.47
N THR A 176 -21.34 -15.89 27.69
CA THR A 176 -22.63 -16.20 28.31
C THR A 176 -23.71 -15.63 27.41
N SER A 177 -24.59 -16.52 26.95
CA SER A 177 -25.81 -16.26 26.20
C SER A 177 -26.75 -15.30 26.93
#